data_AF-A0A2V0PHP7-F1
#
_entry.id   AF-A0A2V0PHP7-F1
#
_cell.length_a   1.000
_cell.length_b   1.000
_cell.length_c   1.000
_cell.angle_alpha   90.00
_cell.angle_beta   90.00
_cell.angle_gamma   90.00
#
_symmetry.space_group_name_H-M   'P 1'
#
loop_
_entity.id
_entity.type
_entity.pdbx_description
1 polymer ?
#
loop_
_entity_poly.entity_id
_entity_poly.type
_entity_poly.pdbx_seq_one_letter_code
_entity_poly.pdbx_strand_id
1 'polypeptide(L)'
;MQLAVERRAARGAASASAAYGRACGFTRIAGIPGSRRGAALALGAASDTAETLEEALAGPRVRHYIRPQAPWPTDVPIVAVNPASSPEVDLVIAGAGPSGLVVGARVAEAGYRVVIIDPEPLGIWPNNYGVWVDEFQAMGLEDCLEVIWPKAKVWLDNDNLGEKFLARPYGRVDRPRLKRKLLERCVAAGVRFVKDKVDSVSHAAGRSTVTTAGGGAVAGSLVLDATGHSRRLVKFDRKFDPGYQGAYGIIAEVESHPFDTDTMLFMDWRDEHLNDLPEVKARNAALPTFLYAMPFSKNKW
;
A
#
# COMPACT_ATOMS: atom_id res chain seq x y z
N MET A 1 5.67 -21.46 0.42
CA MET A 1 6.77 -20.78 1.16
C MET A 1 6.18 -19.60 1.90
N GLN A 2 5.98 -19.71 3.21
CA GLN A 2 5.42 -18.64 4.06
C GLN A 2 6.34 -18.50 5.28
N LEU A 3 7.30 -17.59 5.20
CA LEU A 3 8.11 -17.18 6.35
C LEU A 3 7.42 -15.97 6.98
N ALA A 4 6.57 -16.22 7.97
CA ALA A 4 6.12 -15.19 8.90
C ALA A 4 7.16 -15.12 10.02
N VAL A 5 7.95 -14.04 10.06
CA VAL A 5 8.79 -13.71 11.21
C VAL A 5 7.93 -12.94 12.20
N GLU A 6 7.67 -13.54 13.35
CA GLU A 6 7.02 -12.87 14.49
C GLU A 6 8.07 -12.05 15.26
N ARG A 7 7.76 -10.81 15.63
CA ARG A 7 8.40 -10.14 16.76
C ARG A 7 7.34 -9.89 17.83
N ARG A 8 7.37 -10.70 18.88
CA ARG A 8 6.66 -10.45 20.13
C ARG A 8 7.46 -9.39 20.89
N ALA A 9 6.97 -8.15 20.97
CA ALA A 9 7.59 -7.13 21.81
C ALA A 9 7.26 -7.40 23.29
N ALA A 10 8.14 -8.14 23.96
CA ALA A 10 8.21 -8.11 25.42
C ALA A 10 8.76 -6.75 25.85
N ARG A 11 8.17 -6.17 26.89
CA ARG A 11 8.53 -4.87 27.48
C ARG A 11 9.99 -4.88 27.95
N GLY A 12 10.73 -3.85 27.58
CA GLY A 12 12.05 -3.54 28.13
C GLY A 12 12.60 -2.29 27.47
N ALA A 13 12.67 -1.19 28.22
CA ALA A 13 13.29 0.04 27.76
C ALA A 13 14.80 -0.17 27.56
N ALA A 14 15.30 0.06 26.35
CA ALA A 14 16.69 0.45 26.09
C ALA A 14 16.79 1.06 24.68
N SER A 15 17.34 2.26 24.62
CA SER A 15 17.72 2.94 23.39
C SER A 15 18.81 2.17 22.65
N ALA A 16 18.65 1.94 21.35
CA ALA A 16 19.77 1.67 20.47
C ALA A 16 19.43 2.11 19.04
N SER A 17 20.12 3.16 18.61
CA SER A 17 20.31 3.54 17.21
C SER A 17 20.90 2.35 16.44
N ALA A 18 20.34 1.99 15.29
CA ALA A 18 20.98 1.06 14.36
C ALA A 18 20.60 1.36 12.91
N ALA A 19 21.66 1.65 12.15
CA ALA A 19 21.78 1.93 10.74
C ALA A 19 20.84 1.16 9.79
N TYR A 20 20.18 1.92 8.90
CA TYR A 20 19.62 1.41 7.66
C TYR A 20 20.73 1.22 6.64
N GLY A 21 20.95 -0.02 6.21
CA GLY A 21 21.85 -0.33 5.12
C GLY A 21 22.20 -1.81 5.08
N ARG A 22 21.49 -2.58 4.24
CA ARG A 22 22.06 -3.71 3.48
C ARG A 22 21.07 -4.23 2.44
N ALA A 23 21.60 -4.41 1.23
CA ALA A 23 20.95 -4.94 0.05
C ALA A 23 20.43 -6.37 0.27
N CYS A 24 19.23 -6.67 -0.22
CA CYS A 24 18.75 -8.04 -0.34
C CYS A 24 19.42 -8.71 -1.54
N GLY A 25 20.23 -9.74 -1.27
CA GLY A 25 20.77 -10.64 -2.28
C GLY A 25 19.69 -11.58 -2.82
N PHE A 26 19.80 -11.92 -4.10
CA PHE A 26 18.99 -12.94 -4.76
C PHE A 26 19.41 -14.33 -4.28
N THR A 27 18.45 -15.13 -3.80
CA THR A 27 18.67 -16.55 -3.51
C THR A 27 17.89 -17.39 -4.51
N ARG A 28 18.59 -18.15 -5.36
CA ARG A 28 17.98 -19.23 -6.16
C ARG A 28 17.54 -20.35 -5.21
N ILE A 29 16.27 -20.73 -5.25
CA ILE A 29 15.76 -21.91 -4.53
C ILE A 29 15.47 -23.01 -5.56
N ALA A 30 16.05 -24.19 -5.35
CA ALA A 30 15.87 -25.37 -6.18
C ALA A 30 14.49 -26.02 -5.95
N GLY A 31 13.88 -26.53 -7.02
CA GLY A 31 12.52 -27.06 -7.06
C GLY A 31 12.29 -28.34 -6.24
N ILE A 32 11.05 -28.53 -5.78
CA ILE A 32 10.57 -29.71 -5.05
C ILE A 32 9.94 -30.69 -6.08
N PRO A 33 10.15 -32.02 -5.98
CA PRO A 33 9.58 -32.98 -6.93
C PRO A 33 8.06 -33.15 -6.74
N GLY A 34 7.31 -33.11 -7.84
CA GLY A 34 5.85 -33.15 -7.86
C GLY A 34 5.23 -34.52 -7.55
N SER A 35 4.06 -34.50 -6.90
CA SER A 35 3.16 -35.65 -6.81
C SER A 35 2.23 -35.67 -8.02
N ARG A 36 2.17 -36.81 -8.71
CA ARG A 36 1.32 -37.04 -9.89
C ARG A 36 -0.11 -37.37 -9.45
N ARG A 37 -1.08 -36.48 -9.65
CA ARG A 37 -2.50 -36.84 -9.84
C ARG A 37 -3.19 -35.88 -10.82
N GLY A 38 -3.80 -36.47 -11.85
CA GLY A 38 -4.83 -35.87 -12.69
C GLY A 38 -4.43 -34.64 -13.51
N ALA A 39 -3.71 -34.83 -14.63
CA ALA A 39 -3.56 -33.79 -15.64
C ALA A 39 -4.89 -33.63 -16.41
N ALA A 40 -5.80 -32.82 -15.88
CA ALA A 40 -6.68 -32.05 -16.76
C ALA A 40 -5.78 -30.98 -17.39
N LEU A 41 -5.45 -31.12 -18.68
CA LEU A 41 -4.92 -29.99 -19.44
C LEU A 41 -6.01 -28.91 -19.44
N ALA A 42 -5.92 -27.99 -18.48
CA ALA A 42 -6.47 -26.66 -18.68
C ALA A 42 -5.68 -26.07 -19.84
N LEU A 43 -6.24 -26.20 -21.04
CA LEU A 43 -5.88 -25.35 -22.18
C LEU A 43 -5.99 -23.92 -21.67
N GLY A 44 -4.85 -23.34 -21.30
CA GLY A 44 -4.79 -21.98 -20.79
C GLY A 44 -5.36 -21.08 -21.86
N ALA A 45 -6.60 -20.61 -21.66
CA ALA A 45 -7.18 -19.57 -22.47
C ALA A 45 -6.14 -18.44 -22.50
N ALA A 46 -5.76 -17.99 -23.69
CA ALA A 46 -4.93 -16.81 -23.81
C ALA A 46 -5.62 -15.71 -23.00
N SER A 47 -4.96 -15.25 -21.94
CA SER A 47 -5.43 -14.14 -21.13
C SER A 47 -5.77 -13.00 -22.09
N ASP A 48 -7.04 -12.64 -22.17
CA ASP A 48 -7.50 -11.49 -22.95
C ASP A 48 -6.88 -10.24 -22.33
N THR A 49 -5.69 -9.90 -22.84
CA THR A 49 -4.80 -8.90 -22.29
C THR A 49 -4.84 -7.71 -23.21
N ALA A 50 -5.27 -6.57 -22.68
CA ALA A 50 -5.28 -5.31 -23.40
C ALA A 50 -3.86 -4.74 -23.52
N GLU A 51 -3.57 -4.06 -24.65
CA GLU A 51 -2.29 -3.39 -24.86
C GLU A 51 -2.27 -2.01 -24.19
N THR A 52 -3.44 -1.37 -24.09
CA THR A 52 -3.62 -0.05 -23.49
C THR A 52 -4.60 -0.07 -22.31
N LEU A 53 -4.52 0.94 -21.45
CA LEU A 53 -5.45 1.07 -20.33
C LEU A 53 -6.87 1.33 -20.82
N GLU A 54 -6.99 2.16 -21.86
CA GLU A 54 -8.25 2.48 -22.52
C GLU A 54 -8.91 1.21 -23.03
N GLU A 55 -8.15 0.35 -23.71
CA GLU A 55 -8.59 -0.97 -24.15
C GLU A 55 -8.98 -1.89 -23.00
N ALA A 56 -8.27 -1.84 -21.88
CA ALA A 56 -8.52 -2.68 -20.71
C ALA A 56 -9.85 -2.34 -20.05
N LEU A 57 -10.20 -1.06 -20.05
CA LEU A 57 -11.40 -0.51 -19.42
C LEU A 57 -12.56 -0.30 -20.41
N ALA A 58 -12.29 -0.42 -21.71
CA ALA A 58 -13.29 -0.27 -22.76
C ALA A 58 -14.25 -1.47 -22.82
N GLY A 59 -15.49 -1.18 -23.19
CA GLY A 59 -16.51 -2.19 -23.44
C GLY A 59 -17.18 -2.72 -22.16
N PRO A 60 -18.01 -3.77 -22.29
CA PRO A 60 -18.85 -4.26 -21.19
C PRO A 60 -18.09 -5.13 -20.18
N ARG A 61 -16.84 -5.52 -20.48
CA ARG A 61 -16.01 -6.37 -19.63
C ARG A 61 -14.61 -5.80 -19.55
N VAL A 62 -14.12 -5.61 -18.33
CA VAL A 62 -12.71 -5.26 -18.10
C VAL A 62 -11.83 -6.42 -18.54
N ARG A 63 -10.67 -6.09 -19.12
CA ARG A 63 -9.66 -7.04 -19.59
C ARG A 63 -8.42 -6.98 -18.71
N HIS A 64 -7.60 -8.03 -18.76
CA HIS A 64 -6.33 -8.03 -18.06
C HIS A 64 -5.42 -6.95 -18.65
N TYR A 65 -4.68 -6.24 -17.81
CA TYR A 65 -3.75 -5.20 -18.25
C TYR A 65 -2.57 -5.12 -17.29
N ILE A 66 -1.39 -4.88 -17.84
CA ILE A 66 -0.17 -4.69 -17.08
C ILE A 66 0.72 -3.68 -17.80
N ARG A 67 1.39 -2.83 -17.03
CA ARG A 67 2.44 -1.96 -17.54
C ARG A 67 3.64 -1.91 -16.59
N PRO A 68 4.81 -1.47 -17.08
CA PRO A 68 5.93 -1.14 -16.21
C PRO A 68 5.53 -0.03 -15.21
N GLN A 69 6.00 -0.17 -13.97
CA GLN A 69 5.84 0.86 -12.95
C GLN A 69 6.58 2.14 -13.37
N ALA A 70 5.98 3.30 -13.11
CA ALA A 70 6.62 4.59 -13.36
C ALA A 70 7.83 4.82 -12.43
N PRO A 71 8.81 5.67 -12.80
CA PRO A 71 9.87 6.08 -11.88
C PRO A 71 9.31 6.93 -10.73
N TRP A 72 9.94 6.84 -9.55
CA TRP A 72 9.58 7.68 -8.40
C TRP A 72 9.78 9.18 -8.71
N PRO A 73 8.84 10.06 -8.34
CA PRO A 73 8.89 11.49 -8.67
C PRO A 73 9.86 12.26 -7.76
N THR A 74 11.15 12.17 -8.04
CA THR A 74 12.19 12.93 -7.33
C THR A 74 12.32 14.38 -7.81
N ASP A 75 11.61 14.75 -8.87
CA ASP A 75 11.75 15.98 -9.65
C ASP A 75 10.58 16.94 -9.51
N VAL A 76 9.51 16.57 -8.80
CA VAL A 76 8.34 17.44 -8.63
C VAL A 76 8.73 18.68 -7.79
N PRO A 77 8.52 19.92 -8.28
CA PRO A 77 9.04 21.14 -7.67
C PRO A 77 8.20 21.59 -6.47
N ILE A 78 8.26 20.83 -5.37
CA ILE A 78 7.58 21.18 -4.13
C ILE A 78 8.16 22.46 -3.52
N VAL A 79 7.28 23.32 -2.98
CA VAL A 79 7.68 24.56 -2.33
C VAL A 79 8.01 24.28 -0.86
N ALA A 80 9.30 24.14 -0.56
CA ALA A 80 9.78 23.98 0.80
C ALA A 80 9.75 25.31 1.58
N VAL A 81 9.31 25.27 2.83
CA VAL A 81 9.32 26.43 3.74
C VAL A 81 10.02 26.09 5.04
N ASN A 82 10.66 27.10 5.64
CA ASN A 82 11.22 26.99 6.97
C ASN A 82 10.06 27.12 8.01
N PRO A 83 9.91 26.18 8.95
CA PRO A 83 8.87 26.26 9.97
C PRO A 83 8.98 27.55 10.81
N ALA A 84 10.18 28.04 11.13
CA ALA A 84 10.38 29.26 11.93
C ALA A 84 9.89 30.54 11.24
N SER A 85 9.78 30.54 9.91
CA SER A 85 9.27 31.65 9.10
C SER A 85 7.93 31.34 8.45
N SER A 86 7.28 30.23 8.84
CA SER A 86 6.03 29.83 8.21
C SER A 86 4.91 30.74 8.71
N PRO A 87 4.20 31.45 7.80
CA PRO A 87 3.04 32.20 8.21
C PRO A 87 2.00 31.24 8.77
N GLU A 88 1.17 31.75 9.65
CA GLU A 88 0.01 31.04 10.14
C GLU A 88 -0.85 30.52 8.98
N VAL A 89 -1.24 29.24 9.02
CA VAL A 89 -2.01 28.58 7.96
C VAL A 89 -3.41 28.15 8.43
N ASP A 90 -4.21 27.65 7.51
CA ASP A 90 -5.56 27.18 7.81
C ASP A 90 -5.53 25.68 8.19
N LEU A 91 -4.68 24.90 7.52
CA LEU A 91 -4.48 23.47 7.79
C LEU A 91 -3.00 23.08 7.84
N VAL A 92 -2.60 22.42 8.93
CA VAL A 92 -1.32 21.71 9.03
C VAL A 92 -1.57 20.21 8.92
N ILE A 93 -0.87 19.53 8.01
CA ILE A 93 -0.99 18.09 7.78
C ILE A 93 0.31 17.42 8.22
N ALA A 94 0.23 16.44 9.11
CA ALA A 94 1.36 15.62 9.51
C ALA A 94 1.47 14.38 8.61
N GLY A 95 2.37 14.39 7.63
CA GLY A 95 2.66 13.27 6.72
C GLY A 95 2.26 13.50 5.27
N ALA A 96 3.14 13.13 4.34
CA ALA A 96 2.99 13.23 2.88
C ALA A 96 2.66 11.86 2.23
N GLY A 97 1.89 11.03 2.93
CA GLY A 97 1.27 9.83 2.37
C GLY A 97 0.07 10.15 1.46
N PRO A 98 -0.60 9.13 0.89
CA PRO A 98 -1.75 9.34 0.00
C PRO A 98 -2.84 10.22 0.60
N SER A 99 -3.23 9.98 1.86
CA SER A 99 -4.25 10.77 2.56
C SER A 99 -3.83 12.23 2.74
N GLY A 100 -2.60 12.46 3.18
CA GLY A 100 -2.07 13.81 3.41
C GLY A 100 -2.01 14.64 2.13
N LEU A 101 -1.54 14.04 1.03
CA LEU A 101 -1.49 14.73 -0.26
C LEU A 101 -2.89 14.98 -0.84
N VAL A 102 -3.79 14.00 -0.81
CA VAL A 102 -5.17 14.18 -1.34
C VAL A 102 -5.92 15.26 -0.58
N VAL A 103 -5.89 15.22 0.77
CA VAL A 103 -6.57 16.24 1.58
C VAL A 103 -5.91 17.60 1.41
N GLY A 104 -4.57 17.64 1.39
CA GLY A 104 -3.83 18.89 1.21
C GLY A 104 -4.16 19.58 -0.12
N ALA A 105 -4.14 18.84 -1.22
CA ALA A 105 -4.56 19.34 -2.52
C ALA A 105 -6.01 19.83 -2.50
N ARG A 106 -6.95 19.02 -2.00
CA ARG A 106 -8.38 19.34 -2.01
C ARG A 106 -8.71 20.60 -1.20
N VAL A 107 -8.07 20.79 -0.05
CA VAL A 107 -8.28 21.95 0.83
C VAL A 107 -7.63 23.19 0.23
N ALA A 108 -6.44 23.07 -0.36
CA ALA A 108 -5.79 24.19 -1.04
C ALA A 108 -6.53 24.65 -2.30
N GLU A 109 -7.10 23.72 -3.08
CA GLU A 109 -7.99 24.02 -4.21
C GLU A 109 -9.24 24.79 -3.81
N ALA A 110 -9.70 24.64 -2.56
CA ALA A 110 -10.80 25.41 -2.00
C ALA A 110 -10.38 26.82 -1.51
N GLY A 111 -9.12 27.22 -1.70
CA GLY A 111 -8.60 28.55 -1.39
C GLY A 111 -7.95 28.69 -0.01
N TYR A 112 -7.78 27.59 0.74
CA TYR A 112 -7.17 27.61 2.07
C TYR A 112 -5.66 27.40 2.02
N ARG A 113 -4.93 28.00 2.97
CA ARG A 113 -3.48 27.84 3.10
C ARG A 113 -3.16 26.53 3.81
N VAL A 114 -2.37 25.68 3.16
CA VAL A 114 -2.02 24.35 3.65
C VAL A 114 -0.51 24.17 3.74
N VAL A 115 -0.04 23.59 4.84
CA VAL A 115 1.32 23.10 5.01
C VAL A 115 1.30 21.60 5.31
N ILE A 116 2.10 20.83 4.58
CA ILE A 116 2.36 19.41 4.87
C ILE A 116 3.75 19.29 5.49
N ILE A 117 3.83 18.62 6.64
CA ILE A 117 5.09 18.35 7.34
C ILE A 117 5.41 16.86 7.17
N ASP A 118 6.52 16.56 6.49
CA ASP A 118 6.98 15.19 6.28
C ASP A 118 8.51 15.16 6.17
N PRO A 119 9.21 14.18 6.77
CA PRO A 119 10.67 14.12 6.73
C PRO A 119 11.22 13.91 5.32
N GLU A 120 10.47 13.24 4.43
CA GLU A 120 10.88 12.94 3.07
C GLU A 120 9.69 13.03 2.09
N PRO A 121 9.20 14.24 1.77
CA PRO A 121 7.98 14.39 0.96
C PRO A 121 8.08 13.75 -0.43
N LEU A 122 9.29 13.67 -0.99
CA LEU A 122 9.59 13.02 -2.28
C LEU A 122 10.04 11.55 -2.14
N GLY A 123 10.08 11.02 -0.91
CA GLY A 123 10.55 9.68 -0.59
C GLY A 123 9.67 8.57 -1.15
N ILE A 124 10.10 7.32 -0.99
CA ILE A 124 9.35 6.17 -1.51
C ILE A 124 8.12 5.89 -0.64
N TRP A 125 7.00 5.49 -1.25
CA TRP A 125 5.90 4.86 -0.51
C TRP A 125 6.10 3.35 -0.47
N PRO A 126 6.49 2.76 0.67
CA PRO A 126 6.94 1.36 0.72
C PRO A 126 5.80 0.35 0.61
N ASN A 127 4.59 0.72 1.04
CA ASN A 127 3.43 -0.18 1.06
C ASN A 127 2.84 -0.33 -0.35
N ASN A 128 2.43 -1.54 -0.71
CA ASN A 128 1.66 -1.80 -1.94
C ASN A 128 0.17 -1.51 -1.70
N TYR A 129 -0.53 -1.07 -2.74
CA TYR A 129 -1.96 -0.81 -2.68
C TYR A 129 -2.68 -1.63 -3.76
N GLY A 130 -3.74 -2.31 -3.34
CA GLY A 130 -4.72 -2.93 -4.22
C GLY A 130 -6.06 -2.24 -4.04
N VAL A 131 -6.82 -2.13 -5.14
CA VAL A 131 -8.02 -1.30 -5.20
C VAL A 131 -9.06 -1.94 -6.10
N TRP A 132 -10.34 -1.66 -5.86
CA TRP A 132 -11.36 -1.95 -6.84
C TRP A 132 -11.27 -0.95 -7.99
N VAL A 133 -11.27 -1.45 -9.23
CA VAL A 133 -11.01 -0.62 -10.42
C VAL A 133 -12.05 0.50 -10.55
N ASP A 134 -13.32 0.19 -10.29
CA ASP A 134 -14.43 1.14 -10.38
C ASP A 134 -14.33 2.28 -9.35
N GLU A 135 -13.78 2.02 -8.16
CA GLU A 135 -13.53 3.07 -7.15
C GLU A 135 -12.43 4.03 -7.60
N PHE A 136 -11.39 3.53 -8.26
CA PHE A 136 -10.35 4.37 -8.84
C PHE A 136 -10.86 5.18 -10.03
N GLN A 137 -11.69 4.58 -10.89
CA GLN A 137 -12.36 5.29 -11.98
C GLN A 137 -13.27 6.41 -11.46
N ALA A 138 -14.05 6.15 -10.40
CA ALA A 138 -14.91 7.16 -9.79
C ALA A 138 -14.13 8.36 -9.22
N MET A 139 -12.84 8.18 -8.92
CA MET A 139 -11.93 9.23 -8.45
C MET A 139 -11.09 9.86 -9.58
N GLY A 140 -11.19 9.38 -10.83
CA GLY A 140 -10.33 9.81 -11.93
C GLY A 140 -8.86 9.42 -11.73
N LEU A 141 -8.61 8.26 -11.12
CA LEU A 141 -7.28 7.72 -10.78
C LEU A 141 -6.95 6.42 -11.52
N GLU A 142 -7.76 6.01 -12.49
CA GLU A 142 -7.56 4.79 -13.29
C GLU A 142 -6.22 4.79 -14.03
N ASP A 143 -5.72 5.97 -14.42
CA ASP A 143 -4.41 6.11 -15.03
C ASP A 143 -3.26 5.71 -14.09
N CYS A 144 -3.51 5.61 -12.79
CA CYS A 144 -2.57 5.16 -11.76
C CYS A 144 -2.62 3.65 -11.51
N LEU A 145 -3.26 2.84 -12.36
CA LEU A 145 -3.25 1.38 -12.26
C LEU A 145 -2.02 0.79 -12.98
N GLU A 146 -1.25 -0.04 -12.27
CA GLU A 146 -0.09 -0.80 -12.76
C GLU A 146 -0.54 -2.11 -13.41
N VAL A 147 -1.43 -2.83 -12.71
CA VAL A 147 -1.99 -4.12 -13.13
C VAL A 147 -3.50 -4.09 -12.92
N ILE A 148 -4.25 -4.71 -13.82
CA ILE A 148 -5.69 -4.93 -13.71
C ILE A 148 -5.96 -6.41 -13.91
N TRP A 149 -6.60 -7.02 -12.92
CA TRP A 149 -7.22 -8.33 -13.05
C TRP A 149 -8.73 -8.14 -13.24
N PRO A 150 -9.33 -8.68 -14.32
CA PRO A 150 -10.75 -8.51 -14.60
C PRO A 150 -11.67 -9.15 -13.56
N LYS A 151 -11.15 -10.08 -12.76
CA LYS A 151 -11.89 -10.77 -11.70
C LYS A 151 -10.99 -11.02 -10.50
N ALA A 152 -11.60 -11.18 -9.33
CA ALA A 152 -10.94 -11.62 -8.13
C ALA A 152 -11.58 -12.92 -7.63
N LYS A 153 -10.85 -13.71 -6.84
CA LYS A 153 -11.40 -14.89 -6.18
C LYS A 153 -10.88 -15.06 -4.76
N VAL A 154 -11.64 -15.80 -3.97
CA VAL A 154 -11.26 -16.24 -2.62
C VAL A 154 -11.46 -17.75 -2.49
N TRP A 155 -10.69 -18.36 -1.60
CA TRP A 155 -10.79 -19.77 -1.21
C TRP A 155 -10.98 -19.86 0.29
N LEU A 156 -12.21 -20.09 0.74
CA LEU A 156 -12.58 -20.04 2.16
C LEU A 156 -12.04 -21.24 2.97
N ASP A 157 -11.85 -22.38 2.32
CA ASP A 157 -11.30 -23.61 2.86
C ASP A 157 -10.78 -24.50 1.72
N ASN A 158 -10.40 -25.74 2.05
CA ASN A 158 -9.94 -26.75 1.09
C ASN A 158 -11.08 -27.39 0.28
N ASP A 159 -12.35 -27.12 0.60
CA ASP A 159 -13.47 -27.66 -0.17
C ASP A 159 -13.55 -26.92 -1.51
N ASN A 160 -13.88 -27.65 -2.59
CA ASN A 160 -14.12 -27.06 -3.90
C ASN A 160 -15.30 -26.07 -3.89
N LEU A 161 -16.26 -26.24 -2.97
CA LEU A 161 -17.33 -25.28 -2.73
C LEU A 161 -16.85 -24.03 -1.99
N GLY A 162 -15.63 -24.04 -1.45
CA GLY A 162 -14.96 -22.91 -0.82
C GLY A 162 -14.45 -21.85 -1.80
N GLU A 163 -14.36 -22.16 -3.10
CA GLU A 163 -14.04 -21.16 -4.13
C GLU A 163 -15.22 -20.20 -4.34
N LYS A 164 -14.94 -18.89 -4.28
CA LYS A 164 -15.89 -17.84 -4.62
C LYS A 164 -15.24 -16.83 -5.56
N PHE A 165 -15.87 -16.64 -6.72
CA PHE A 165 -15.52 -15.58 -7.65
C PHE A 165 -16.20 -14.28 -7.25
N LEU A 166 -15.42 -13.21 -7.21
CA LEU A 166 -15.87 -11.85 -7.11
C LEU A 166 -15.86 -11.28 -8.52
N ALA A 167 -17.04 -11.04 -9.09
CA ALA A 167 -17.22 -10.44 -10.41
C ALA A 167 -16.96 -8.92 -10.37
N ARG A 168 -15.85 -8.51 -9.73
CA ARG A 168 -15.41 -7.12 -9.60
C ARG A 168 -13.92 -7.05 -9.95
N PRO A 169 -13.55 -6.27 -10.97
CA PRO A 169 -12.15 -6.10 -11.34
C PRO A 169 -11.33 -5.50 -10.22
N TYR A 170 -10.11 -6.00 -10.05
CA TYR A 170 -9.18 -5.57 -9.02
C TYR A 170 -7.91 -5.04 -9.67
N GLY A 171 -7.35 -3.97 -9.10
CA GLY A 171 -6.18 -3.29 -9.62
C GLY A 171 -5.07 -3.20 -8.59
N ARG A 172 -3.82 -3.29 -9.06
CA ARG A 172 -2.64 -2.90 -8.28
C ARG A 172 -2.24 -1.49 -8.69
N VAL A 173 -1.96 -0.64 -7.71
CA VAL A 173 -1.66 0.78 -7.93
C VAL A 173 -0.19 0.97 -8.32
N ASP A 174 0.03 1.75 -9.38
CA ASP A 174 1.31 2.37 -9.73
C ASP A 174 1.60 3.52 -8.76
N ARG A 175 2.23 3.18 -7.63
CA ARG A 175 2.47 4.12 -6.52
C ARG A 175 3.31 5.33 -6.92
N PRO A 176 4.39 5.17 -7.71
CA PRO A 176 5.13 6.32 -8.23
C PRO A 176 4.26 7.29 -9.03
N ARG A 177 3.43 6.77 -9.94
CA ARG A 177 2.53 7.61 -10.74
C ARG A 177 1.46 8.29 -9.88
N LEU A 178 0.84 7.55 -8.95
CA LEU A 178 -0.11 8.13 -8.00
C LEU A 178 0.54 9.24 -7.16
N LYS A 179 1.75 9.00 -6.65
CA LYS A 179 2.49 9.99 -5.87
C LYS A 179 2.78 11.23 -6.69
N ARG A 180 3.25 11.09 -7.94
CA ARG A 180 3.51 12.21 -8.85
C ARG A 180 2.24 13.03 -9.03
N LYS A 181 1.15 12.37 -9.43
CA LYS A 181 -0.15 13.01 -9.68
C LYS A 181 -0.63 13.83 -8.47
N LEU A 182 -0.50 13.28 -7.27
CA LEU A 182 -0.92 13.95 -6.04
C LEU A 182 0.02 15.09 -5.63
N LEU A 183 1.33 14.94 -5.82
CA LEU A 183 2.29 16.02 -5.56
C LEU A 183 2.12 17.19 -6.54
N GLU A 184 1.95 16.91 -7.83
CA GLU A 184 1.72 17.93 -8.85
C GLU A 184 0.43 18.71 -8.57
N ARG A 185 -0.63 18.01 -8.15
CA ARG A 185 -1.89 18.63 -7.72
C ARG A 185 -1.70 19.52 -6.49
N CYS A 186 -0.92 19.08 -5.50
CA CYS A 186 -0.54 19.91 -4.34
C CYS A 186 0.23 21.17 -4.76
N VAL A 187 1.21 21.04 -5.67
CA VAL A 187 2.00 22.17 -6.17
C VAL A 187 1.12 23.17 -6.91
N ALA A 188 0.26 22.68 -7.81
CA ALA A 188 -0.67 23.52 -8.56
C ALA A 188 -1.65 24.27 -7.64
N ALA A 189 -2.07 23.65 -6.55
CA ALA A 189 -2.94 24.26 -5.54
C ALA A 189 -2.21 25.19 -4.55
N GLY A 190 -0.87 25.27 -4.60
CA GLY A 190 -0.07 26.13 -3.72
C GLY A 190 0.20 25.56 -2.33
N VAL A 191 0.10 24.23 -2.16
CA VAL A 191 0.47 23.56 -0.91
C VAL A 191 1.97 23.70 -0.66
N ARG A 192 2.34 24.04 0.58
CA ARG A 192 3.74 24.19 1.00
C ARG A 192 4.18 23.00 1.85
N PHE A 193 5.50 22.75 1.88
CA PHE A 193 6.08 21.60 2.55
C PHE A 193 7.13 22.00 3.59
N VAL A 194 7.07 21.40 4.77
CA VAL A 194 8.16 21.44 5.76
C VAL A 194 8.83 20.07 5.73
N LYS A 195 10.13 20.05 5.39
CA LYS A 195 10.95 18.83 5.38
C LYS A 195 11.47 18.54 6.79
N ASP A 196 10.59 18.05 7.65
CA ASP A 196 10.91 17.70 9.03
C ASP A 196 9.92 16.65 9.53
N LYS A 197 10.23 16.04 10.67
CA LYS A 197 9.35 15.09 11.34
C LYS A 197 8.47 15.80 12.34
N VAL A 198 7.17 15.57 12.27
CA VAL A 198 6.23 16.03 13.31
C VAL A 198 6.56 15.36 14.63
N ASP A 199 6.66 16.17 15.68
CA ASP A 199 6.93 15.72 17.04
C ASP A 199 5.68 15.76 17.92
N SER A 200 5.04 16.92 18.06
CA SER A 200 3.88 17.09 18.94
C SER A 200 2.90 18.14 18.42
N VAL A 201 1.74 18.23 19.06
CA VAL A 201 0.75 19.29 18.82
C VAL A 201 0.28 19.85 20.16
N SER A 202 0.14 21.18 20.22
CA SER A 202 -0.50 21.88 21.32
C SER A 202 -1.71 22.67 20.81
N HIS A 203 -2.76 22.76 21.62
CA HIS A 203 -3.98 23.49 21.28
C HIS A 203 -4.22 24.57 22.32
N ALA A 204 -4.32 25.83 21.90
CA ALA A 204 -4.52 26.98 22.78
C ALA A 204 -5.27 28.10 22.05
N ALA A 205 -6.16 28.79 22.75
CA ALA A 205 -6.87 29.98 22.26
C ALA A 205 -7.52 29.79 20.86
N GLY A 206 -8.10 28.62 20.59
CA GLY A 206 -8.75 28.31 19.30
C GLY A 206 -7.78 28.04 18.14
N ARG A 207 -6.48 27.85 18.44
CA ARG A 207 -5.42 27.56 17.47
C ARG A 207 -4.69 26.28 17.84
N SER A 208 -3.98 25.73 16.87
CA SER A 208 -3.11 24.56 17.04
C SER A 208 -1.71 24.87 16.57
N THR A 209 -0.70 24.45 17.33
CA THR A 209 0.71 24.57 16.95
C THR A 209 1.32 23.19 16.88
N VAL A 210 1.82 22.82 15.70
CA VAL A 210 2.55 21.57 15.48
C VAL A 210 4.04 21.84 15.60
N THR A 211 4.72 21.13 16.51
CA THR A 211 6.17 21.20 16.64
C THR A 211 6.84 20.09 15.83
N THR A 212 8.03 20.38 15.33
CA THR A 212 8.85 19.42 14.59
C THR A 212 10.03 18.95 15.42
N ALA A 213 10.59 17.79 15.09
CA ALA A 213 11.76 17.23 15.78
C ALA A 213 13.00 18.10 15.61
N GLY A 214 13.11 18.87 14.52
CA GLY A 214 14.14 19.89 14.31
C GLY A 214 13.93 21.18 15.12
N GLY A 215 12.92 21.25 16.00
CA GLY A 215 12.64 22.42 16.84
C GLY A 215 11.83 23.53 16.16
N GLY A 216 11.34 23.29 14.94
CA GLY A 216 10.42 24.19 14.25
C GLY A 216 9.00 24.12 14.81
N ALA A 217 8.18 25.12 14.50
CA ALA A 217 6.77 25.14 14.84
C ALA A 217 5.94 25.73 13.69
N VAL A 218 4.77 25.15 13.41
CA VAL A 218 3.80 25.66 12.44
C VAL A 218 2.45 25.83 13.12
N ALA A 219 1.91 27.04 13.09
CA ALA A 219 0.60 27.35 13.64
C ALA A 219 -0.51 27.22 12.58
N GLY A 220 -1.63 26.62 12.95
CA GLY A 220 -2.78 26.42 12.07
C GLY A 220 -4.13 26.43 12.79
N SER A 221 -5.21 26.64 12.02
CA SER A 221 -6.58 26.53 12.54
C SER A 221 -6.93 25.08 12.86
N LEU A 222 -6.49 24.17 11.99
CA LEU A 222 -6.76 22.74 12.08
C LEU A 222 -5.46 21.94 11.86
N VAL A 223 -5.40 20.77 12.50
CA VAL A 223 -4.32 19.79 12.29
C VAL A 223 -4.92 18.47 11.84
N LEU A 224 -4.39 17.92 10.75
CA LEU A 224 -4.70 16.57 10.28
C LEU A 224 -3.51 15.65 10.56
N ASP A 225 -3.73 14.62 11.39
CA ASP A 225 -2.77 13.54 11.54
C ASP A 225 -2.90 12.55 10.37
N ALA A 226 -1.98 12.66 9.41
CA ALA A 226 -1.85 11.76 8.27
C ALA A 226 -0.58 10.87 8.39
N THR A 227 -0.07 10.64 9.61
CA THR A 227 1.17 9.87 9.87
C THR A 227 1.02 8.36 9.71
N GLY A 228 -0.13 7.91 9.21
CA GLY A 228 -0.42 6.50 8.96
C GLY A 228 -0.43 5.69 10.26
N HIS A 229 0.22 4.52 10.24
CA HIS A 229 0.24 3.60 11.40
C HIS A 229 0.91 4.21 12.64
N SER A 230 1.74 5.25 12.50
CA SER A 230 2.41 5.88 13.63
C SER A 230 1.45 6.64 14.56
N ARG A 231 0.30 7.13 14.06
CA ARG A 231 -0.73 7.86 14.84
C ARG A 231 -0.10 8.91 15.78
N ARG A 232 0.83 9.71 15.25
CA ARG A 232 1.79 10.47 16.06
C ARG A 232 1.12 11.47 17.01
N LEU A 233 0.01 12.07 16.60
CA LEU A 233 -0.64 13.17 17.32
C LEU A 233 -1.93 12.74 18.03
N VAL A 234 -2.57 11.65 17.57
CA VAL A 234 -3.86 11.19 18.13
C VAL A 234 -3.66 10.52 19.49
N LYS A 235 -4.42 11.00 20.48
CA LYS A 235 -4.53 10.40 21.82
C LYS A 235 -5.92 9.80 21.98
N PHE A 236 -5.98 8.61 22.58
CA PHE A 236 -7.23 7.91 22.86
C PHE A 236 -7.57 8.05 24.34
N ASP A 237 -8.86 8.20 24.64
CA ASP A 237 -9.42 8.23 26.01
C ASP A 237 -9.31 6.86 26.71
N ARG A 238 -9.23 5.79 25.92
CA ARG A 238 -9.07 4.41 26.37
C ARG A 238 -7.80 3.81 25.78
N LYS A 239 -7.35 2.71 26.38
CA LYS A 239 -6.23 1.92 25.81
C LYS A 239 -6.59 1.50 24.38
N PHE A 240 -5.80 1.97 23.42
CA PHE A 240 -5.93 1.55 22.03
C PHE A 240 -5.24 0.19 21.84
N ASP A 241 -6.05 -0.87 21.77
CA ASP A 241 -5.59 -2.27 21.65
C ASP A 241 -6.40 -3.03 20.59
N PRO A 242 -6.35 -2.61 19.30
CA PRO A 242 -7.08 -3.30 18.25
C PRO A 242 -6.43 -4.65 17.94
N GLY A 243 -7.19 -5.53 17.31
CA GLY A 243 -6.60 -6.65 16.59
C GLY A 243 -5.68 -6.13 15.48
N TYR A 244 -4.47 -6.69 15.38
CA TYR A 244 -3.53 -6.38 14.30
C TYR A 244 -3.38 -7.59 13.40
N GLN A 245 -3.38 -7.34 12.10
CA GLN A 245 -2.94 -8.30 11.11
C GLN A 245 -1.73 -7.71 10.36
N GLY A 246 -0.63 -8.45 10.36
CA GLY A 246 0.54 -8.13 9.56
C GLY A 246 0.45 -8.82 8.20
N ALA A 247 0.91 -8.14 7.16
CA ALA A 247 1.12 -8.74 5.85
C ALA A 247 2.60 -8.63 5.48
N TYR A 248 3.15 -9.71 4.94
CA TYR A 248 4.47 -9.72 4.34
C TYR A 248 4.31 -10.14 2.89
N GLY A 249 4.83 -9.33 1.98
CA GLY A 249 4.76 -9.57 0.54
C GLY A 249 6.15 -9.72 -0.04
N ILE A 250 6.27 -10.60 -1.03
CA ILE A 250 7.44 -10.72 -1.90
C ILE A 250 6.97 -10.62 -3.35
N ILE A 251 7.89 -10.29 -4.25
CA ILE A 251 7.72 -10.53 -5.68
C ILE A 251 8.58 -11.74 -5.99
N ALA A 252 7.99 -12.77 -6.58
CA ALA A 252 8.68 -14.03 -6.86
C ALA A 252 8.78 -14.27 -8.36
N GLU A 253 10.00 -14.50 -8.85
CA GLU A 253 10.24 -15.05 -10.19
C GLU A 253 10.56 -16.54 -10.05
N VAL A 254 9.74 -17.37 -10.68
CA VAL A 254 9.73 -18.84 -10.54
C VAL A 254 9.62 -19.49 -11.90
N GLU A 255 9.95 -20.77 -12.03
CA GLU A 255 9.78 -21.49 -13.31
C GLU A 255 8.31 -21.53 -13.76
N SER A 256 7.40 -21.77 -12.80
CA SER A 256 5.95 -21.68 -13.00
C SER A 256 5.24 -21.54 -11.64
N HIS A 257 3.98 -21.09 -11.67
CA HIS A 257 3.09 -21.04 -10.50
C HIS A 257 1.67 -21.47 -10.85
N PRO A 258 0.83 -21.87 -9.87
CA PRO A 258 -0.51 -22.40 -10.14
C PRO A 258 -1.61 -21.33 -10.30
N PHE A 259 -1.28 -20.04 -10.15
CA PHE A 259 -2.27 -18.96 -10.17
C PHE A 259 -2.65 -18.52 -11.59
N ASP A 260 -3.93 -18.20 -11.79
CA ASP A 260 -4.45 -17.66 -13.05
C ASP A 260 -3.96 -16.21 -13.26
N THR A 261 -3.38 -15.91 -14.42
CA THR A 261 -2.81 -14.57 -14.67
C THR A 261 -3.85 -13.47 -14.84
N ASP A 262 -5.09 -13.83 -15.18
CA ASP A 262 -6.21 -12.91 -15.34
C ASP A 262 -7.06 -12.77 -14.06
N THR A 263 -6.62 -13.32 -12.93
CA THR A 263 -7.40 -13.36 -11.69
C THR A 263 -6.57 -12.95 -10.48
N MET A 264 -7.07 -11.96 -9.75
CA MET A 264 -6.54 -11.65 -8.43
C MET A 264 -6.95 -12.72 -7.42
N LEU A 265 -6.00 -13.42 -6.80
CA LEU A 265 -6.28 -14.30 -5.66
C LEU A 265 -6.27 -13.44 -4.39
N PHE A 266 -7.45 -13.01 -3.97
CA PHE A 266 -7.62 -12.06 -2.89
C PHE A 266 -7.35 -12.70 -1.53
N MET A 267 -7.95 -13.85 -1.21
CA MET A 267 -7.69 -14.49 0.07
C MET A 267 -7.80 -16.00 -0.09
N ASP A 268 -6.71 -16.71 0.21
CA ASP A 268 -6.63 -18.16 0.13
C ASP A 268 -6.31 -18.75 1.50
N TRP A 269 -7.32 -19.38 2.11
CA TRP A 269 -7.25 -20.03 3.41
C TRP A 269 -6.96 -21.53 3.31
N ARG A 270 -6.71 -22.05 2.10
CA ARG A 270 -6.34 -23.46 1.93
C ARG A 270 -5.02 -23.76 2.61
N ASP A 271 -4.96 -24.91 3.26
CA ASP A 271 -3.83 -25.33 4.07
C ASP A 271 -3.37 -26.77 3.79
N GLU A 272 -3.91 -27.43 2.76
CA GLU A 272 -3.48 -28.77 2.33
C GLU A 272 -1.97 -28.84 2.03
N HIS A 273 -1.39 -27.74 1.57
CA HIS A 273 0.06 -27.61 1.33
C HIS A 273 0.91 -27.68 2.63
N LEU A 274 0.26 -27.69 3.79
CA LEU A 274 0.88 -27.83 5.12
C LEU A 274 0.60 -29.20 5.77
N ASN A 275 0.03 -30.16 5.04
CA ASN A 275 -0.29 -31.48 5.61
C ASN A 275 0.96 -32.22 6.13
N ASP A 276 2.13 -31.98 5.54
CA ASP A 276 3.41 -32.54 6.00
C ASP A 276 4.08 -31.68 7.12
N LEU A 277 3.42 -30.61 7.57
CA LEU A 277 3.89 -29.65 8.58
C LEU A 277 2.80 -29.41 9.67
N PRO A 278 2.43 -30.44 10.46
CA PRO A 278 1.31 -30.36 11.40
C PRO A 278 1.46 -29.27 12.47
N GLU A 279 2.68 -28.97 12.88
CA GLU A 279 3.00 -27.89 13.82
C GLU A 279 2.68 -26.51 13.23
N VAL A 280 2.92 -26.31 11.93
CA VAL A 280 2.58 -25.07 11.22
C VAL A 280 1.07 -24.95 11.08
N LYS A 281 0.39 -26.05 10.76
CA LYS A 281 -1.07 -26.09 10.63
C LYS A 281 -1.76 -25.79 11.98
N ALA A 282 -1.31 -26.40 13.07
CA ALA A 282 -1.82 -26.13 14.42
C ALA A 282 -1.61 -24.66 14.82
N ARG A 283 -0.44 -24.08 14.52
CA ARG A 283 -0.17 -22.66 14.75
C ARG A 283 -1.12 -21.77 13.94
N ASN A 284 -1.30 -22.06 12.66
CA ASN A 284 -2.17 -21.29 11.76
C ASN A 284 -3.65 -21.41 12.14
N ALA A 285 -4.08 -22.53 12.75
CA ALA A 285 -5.44 -22.67 13.30
C ALA A 285 -5.66 -21.78 14.54
N ALA A 286 -4.64 -21.61 15.39
CA ALA A 286 -4.71 -20.73 16.56
C ALA A 286 -4.60 -19.24 16.20
N LEU A 287 -3.82 -18.91 15.17
CA LEU A 287 -3.62 -17.56 14.64
C LEU A 287 -3.81 -17.58 13.11
N PRO A 288 -5.06 -17.38 12.63
CA PRO A 288 -5.39 -17.50 11.22
C PRO A 288 -4.50 -16.66 10.31
N THR A 289 -4.04 -17.28 9.23
CA THR A 289 -3.26 -16.65 8.16
C THR A 289 -3.78 -17.14 6.82
N PHE A 290 -3.51 -16.37 5.77
CA PHE A 290 -3.95 -16.68 4.42
C PHE A 290 -3.00 -16.04 3.40
N LEU A 291 -3.10 -16.49 2.15
CA LEU A 291 -2.29 -16.00 1.05
C LEU A 291 -3.08 -14.99 0.20
N TYR A 292 -2.41 -13.91 -0.19
CA TYR A 292 -2.75 -13.10 -1.37
C TYR A 292 -1.80 -13.49 -2.50
N ALA A 293 -2.30 -13.65 -3.72
CA ALA A 293 -1.42 -13.75 -4.90
C ALA A 293 -1.88 -12.78 -5.98
N MET A 294 -0.90 -12.06 -6.55
CA MET A 294 -1.07 -11.03 -7.58
C MET A 294 -0.28 -11.42 -8.83
N PRO A 295 -0.75 -12.39 -9.63
CA PRO A 295 0.05 -12.92 -10.73
C PRO A 295 0.26 -11.87 -11.82
N PHE A 296 1.51 -11.64 -12.21
CA PHE A 296 1.88 -10.72 -13.29
C PHE A 296 2.04 -11.45 -14.64
N SER A 297 2.52 -12.69 -14.60
CA SER A 297 2.77 -13.53 -15.78
C SER A 297 3.00 -14.97 -15.33
N LYS A 298 3.12 -15.93 -16.25
CA LYS A 298 3.26 -17.37 -15.91
C LYS A 298 4.44 -17.72 -14.98
N ASN A 299 5.43 -16.85 -14.88
CA ASN A 299 6.65 -17.03 -14.11
C ASN A 299 6.87 -15.94 -13.05
N LYS A 300 5.89 -15.06 -12.82
CA LYS A 300 6.02 -13.93 -11.88
C LYS A 300 4.71 -13.58 -11.20
N TRP A 301 4.72 -13.49 -9.87
CA TRP A 301 3.56 -13.17 -9.03
C TRP A 301 3.95 -12.43 -7.74
#